data_AF-A0A7K0F5M3-F1
#
_entry.id   AF-A0A7K0F5M3-F1
#
_cell.length_a   1.000
_cell.length_b   1.000
_cell.length_c   1.000
_cell.angle_alpha   90.00
_cell.angle_beta   90.00
_cell.angle_gamma   90.00
#
_symmetry.space_group_name_H-M   'P 1'
#
loop_
_entity.id
_entity.type
_entity.pdbx_description
1 polymer ?
#
loop_
_entity_poly.entity_id
_entity_poly.type
_entity_poly.pdbx_seq_one_letter_code
_entity_poly.pdbx_strand_id
1 'polypeptide(L)'
;MQHTKIISASTVQNSTFFYFVLSVLCCLPFKSNGQDIKKIKESDTLYVYFKYDNMNQMKESNNIVNRDNYNYSFVFDADNTKIRQDLTLVNHYTITPEVKFVKHSFLRKRKDITVNYNFLKTLGFRESEKLLLEKKKIYLIDYEYLSHHKVRVAEVKMVDRSSLISIE
;
A
#
# COMPACT_ATOMS: atom_id res chain seq x y z
N MET A 1 1.46 -68.45 -14.32
CA MET A 1 0.25 -67.64 -14.58
C MET A 1 0.51 -66.23 -14.10
N GLN A 2 0.86 -65.32 -15.02
CA GLN A 2 1.02 -63.89 -14.74
C GLN A 2 -0.19 -63.16 -15.33
N HIS A 3 -0.93 -62.44 -14.48
CA HIS A 3 -1.97 -61.51 -14.91
C HIS A 3 -1.33 -60.14 -15.14
N THR A 4 -1.09 -59.78 -16.39
CA THR A 4 -0.61 -58.44 -16.76
C THR A 4 -1.82 -57.52 -16.95
N LYS A 5 -1.96 -56.54 -16.08
CA LYS A 5 -3.02 -55.52 -16.12
C LYS A 5 -2.63 -54.45 -17.14
N ILE A 6 -3.36 -54.34 -18.25
CA ILE A 6 -3.15 -53.30 -19.26
C ILE A 6 -3.71 -51.99 -18.71
N ILE A 7 -2.82 -51.06 -18.38
CA ILE A 7 -3.17 -49.69 -18.01
C ILE A 7 -3.28 -48.90 -19.32
N SER A 8 -4.47 -48.34 -19.60
CA SER A 8 -4.73 -47.58 -20.82
C SER A 8 -3.91 -46.27 -20.87
N ALA A 9 -3.21 -46.09 -21.98
CA ALA A 9 -2.31 -44.96 -22.26
C ALA A 9 -3.02 -43.58 -22.29
N SER A 10 -4.35 -43.54 -22.38
CA SER A 10 -5.13 -42.29 -22.42
C SER A 10 -5.13 -41.51 -21.10
N THR A 11 -4.81 -42.17 -19.98
CA THR A 11 -4.87 -41.54 -18.64
C THR A 11 -3.61 -40.70 -18.34
N VAL A 12 -2.48 -41.03 -18.98
CA VAL A 12 -1.16 -40.39 -18.73
C VAL A 12 -0.99 -39.09 -19.53
N GLN A 13 -1.67 -38.99 -20.69
CA GLN A 13 -1.60 -37.81 -21.54
C GLN A 13 -2.36 -36.60 -20.95
N ASN A 14 -3.44 -36.85 -20.22
CA ASN A 14 -4.24 -35.78 -19.61
C ASN A 14 -3.60 -35.17 -18.36
N SER A 15 -2.83 -35.95 -17.58
CA SER A 15 -2.21 -35.44 -16.36
C SER A 15 -1.00 -34.54 -16.67
N THR A 16 -0.17 -34.92 -17.64
CA THR A 16 1.00 -34.13 -18.06
C THR A 16 0.62 -32.79 -18.68
N PHE A 17 -0.46 -32.75 -19.47
CA PHE A 17 -1.01 -31.49 -20.00
C PHE A 17 -1.55 -30.59 -18.89
N PHE A 18 -2.20 -31.16 -17.88
CA PHE A 18 -2.71 -30.41 -16.72
C PHE A 18 -1.59 -29.80 -15.88
N TYR A 19 -0.49 -30.53 -15.66
CA TYR A 19 0.69 -29.98 -14.96
C TYR A 19 1.43 -28.91 -15.77
N PHE A 20 1.44 -29.02 -17.10
CA PHE A 20 2.06 -28.00 -17.97
C PHE A 20 1.25 -26.70 -18.01
N VAL A 21 -0.09 -26.78 -18.05
CA VAL A 21 -0.96 -25.60 -17.96
C VAL A 21 -0.85 -24.94 -16.58
N LEU A 22 -0.74 -25.73 -15.50
CA LEU A 22 -0.60 -25.21 -14.14
C LEU A 22 0.78 -24.56 -13.90
N SER A 23 1.86 -25.08 -14.50
CA SER A 23 3.20 -24.49 -14.36
C SER A 23 3.34 -23.19 -15.16
N VAL A 24 2.74 -23.11 -16.36
CA VAL A 24 2.73 -21.88 -17.17
C VAL A 24 1.92 -20.76 -16.50
N LEU A 25 0.84 -21.09 -15.79
CA LEU A 25 0.08 -20.12 -14.98
C LEU A 25 0.84 -19.61 -13.74
N CYS A 26 1.71 -20.44 -13.14
CA CYS A 26 2.58 -20.05 -12.02
C CYS A 26 3.84 -19.28 -12.45
N CYS A 27 4.20 -19.33 -13.73
CA CYS A 27 5.35 -18.60 -14.29
C CYS A 27 5.00 -17.22 -14.86
N LEU A 28 3.76 -16.75 -14.73
CA LEU A 28 3.45 -15.36 -15.03
C LEU A 28 4.19 -14.49 -13.99
N PRO A 29 5.19 -13.69 -14.39
CA PRO A 29 5.84 -12.79 -13.48
C PRO A 29 4.76 -11.85 -12.95
N PHE A 30 4.52 -11.88 -11.64
CA PHE A 30 3.84 -10.79 -10.96
C PHE A 30 4.65 -9.54 -11.23
N LYS A 31 4.33 -8.82 -12.31
CA LYS A 31 4.83 -7.48 -12.57
C LYS A 31 4.49 -6.65 -11.34
N SER A 32 5.46 -6.44 -10.46
CA SER A 32 5.33 -5.57 -9.30
C SER A 32 5.40 -4.08 -9.68
N ASN A 33 5.01 -3.73 -10.91
CA ASN A 33 4.86 -2.37 -11.43
C ASN A 33 3.39 -2.12 -11.83
N GLY A 34 2.45 -2.62 -11.03
CA GLY A 34 1.01 -2.63 -11.30
C GLY A 34 0.24 -1.38 -10.81
N GLN A 35 0.92 -0.26 -10.61
CA GLN A 35 0.29 1.00 -10.20
C GLN A 35 0.03 1.87 -11.43
N ASP A 36 -1.25 2.16 -11.67
CA ASP A 36 -1.71 2.98 -12.79
C ASP A 36 -1.57 4.46 -12.42
N ILE A 37 -0.43 5.06 -12.77
CA ILE A 37 -0.10 6.45 -12.43
C ILE A 37 -1.19 7.41 -12.89
N LYS A 38 -1.81 7.14 -14.06
CA LYS A 38 -2.87 7.99 -14.59
C LYS A 38 -4.09 7.95 -13.66
N LYS A 39 -4.56 6.77 -13.29
CA LYS A 39 -5.66 6.62 -12.33
C LYS A 39 -5.32 7.21 -10.95
N ILE A 40 -4.08 7.05 -10.49
CA ILE A 40 -3.63 7.62 -9.21
C ILE A 40 -3.72 9.16 -9.25
N LYS A 41 -3.27 9.79 -10.34
CA LYS A 41 -3.33 11.25 -10.49
C LYS A 41 -4.76 11.77 -10.62
N GLU A 42 -5.59 11.11 -11.44
CA GLU A 42 -6.98 11.52 -11.72
C GLU A 42 -7.95 11.25 -10.55
N SER A 43 -7.61 10.35 -9.61
CA SER A 43 -8.48 10.01 -8.48
C SER A 43 -8.45 11.09 -7.38
N ASP A 44 -9.63 11.47 -6.90
CA ASP A 44 -9.82 12.32 -5.71
C ASP A 44 -9.37 11.64 -4.41
N THR A 45 -9.38 10.30 -4.39
CA THR A 45 -9.06 9.49 -3.22
C THR A 45 -7.79 8.67 -3.45
N LEU A 46 -6.92 8.62 -2.45
CA LEU A 46 -5.70 7.83 -2.48
C LEU A 46 -5.62 6.89 -1.27
N TYR A 47 -5.17 5.66 -1.49
CA TYR A 47 -4.87 4.72 -0.41
C TYR A 47 -3.37 4.58 -0.28
N VAL A 48 -2.84 4.68 0.94
CA VAL A 48 -1.39 4.64 1.20
C VAL A 48 -1.10 3.48 2.14
N TYR A 49 -0.35 2.48 1.65
CA TYR A 49 0.20 1.44 2.50
C TYR A 49 1.34 1.99 3.34
N PHE A 50 1.20 1.82 4.66
CA PHE A 50 2.22 2.16 5.63
C PHE A 50 2.71 0.90 6.32
N LYS A 51 4.04 0.71 6.34
CA LYS A 51 4.70 -0.39 7.03
C LYS A 51 5.85 0.16 7.85
N TYR A 52 5.68 0.22 9.17
CA TYR A 52 6.71 0.69 10.09
C TYR A 52 8.03 -0.08 9.90
N ASP A 53 9.13 0.67 9.78
CA ASP A 53 10.48 0.11 9.63
C ASP A 53 11.56 0.89 10.41
N ASN A 54 11.15 1.88 11.22
CA ASN A 54 12.02 2.71 12.06
C ASN A 54 13.13 3.50 11.31
N MET A 55 13.11 3.55 9.98
CA MET A 55 14.11 4.27 9.20
C MET A 55 13.49 5.16 8.13
N ASN A 56 12.61 4.59 7.33
CA ASN A 56 11.96 5.24 6.21
C ASN A 56 10.47 5.50 6.47
N GLN A 57 9.87 4.71 7.35
CA GLN A 57 8.47 4.79 7.73
C GLN A 57 8.39 4.75 9.26
N MET A 58 8.10 5.91 9.83
CA MET A 58 8.02 6.12 11.27
C MET A 58 6.57 6.38 11.69
N LYS A 59 6.21 5.89 12.86
CA LYS A 59 4.88 6.04 13.44
C LYS A 59 5.02 6.52 14.86
N GLU A 60 4.41 7.66 15.18
CA GLU A 60 4.48 8.29 16.49
C GLU A 60 3.08 8.58 17.02
N SER A 61 2.84 8.30 18.30
CA SER A 61 1.56 8.65 18.93
C SER A 61 1.45 10.17 19.05
N ASN A 62 0.35 10.74 18.56
CA ASN A 62 0.10 12.18 18.61
C ASN A 62 -0.92 12.57 19.69
N ASN A 63 -1.47 11.60 20.43
CA ASN A 63 -2.43 11.90 21.49
C ASN A 63 -2.31 10.91 22.64
N ILE A 64 -2.12 11.45 23.85
CA ILE A 64 -2.03 10.66 25.09
C ILE A 64 -3.39 10.03 25.44
N VAL A 65 -4.49 10.69 25.06
CA VAL A 65 -5.87 10.28 25.34
C VAL A 65 -6.36 9.26 24.31
N ASN A 66 -6.08 9.48 23.03
CA ASN A 66 -6.52 8.59 21.96
C ASN A 66 -5.35 7.79 21.37
N ARG A 67 -5.25 6.52 21.78
CA ARG A 67 -4.20 5.59 21.35
C ARG A 67 -4.23 5.25 19.85
N ASP A 68 -5.32 5.56 19.15
CA ASP A 68 -5.45 5.33 17.71
C ASP A 68 -5.00 6.52 16.84
N ASN A 69 -4.59 7.63 17.47
CA ASN A 69 -4.14 8.83 16.78
C ASN A 69 -2.61 8.84 16.62
N TYR A 70 -2.15 8.77 15.36
CA TYR A 70 -0.75 8.68 15.03
C TYR A 70 -0.35 9.70 13.94
N ASN A 71 0.91 10.11 14.01
CA ASN A 71 1.65 10.72 12.92
C ASN A 71 2.38 9.61 12.15
N TYR A 72 2.21 9.58 10.84
CA TYR A 72 2.84 8.63 9.94
C TYR A 72 3.80 9.39 9.04
N SER A 73 5.09 9.20 9.25
CA SER A 73 6.14 9.92 8.52
C SER A 73 6.82 9.00 7.52
N PHE A 74 6.95 9.48 6.28
CA PHE A 74 7.69 8.83 5.20
C PHE A 74 8.96 9.64 4.95
N VAL A 75 10.13 9.04 5.18
CA VAL A 75 11.43 9.71 5.10
C VAL A 75 12.09 9.43 3.75
N PHE A 76 12.52 10.51 3.11
CA PHE A 76 13.20 10.54 1.81
C PHE A 76 14.53 11.26 1.96
N ASP A 77 15.50 10.92 1.11
CA ASP A 77 16.60 11.82 0.85
C ASP A 77 16.09 12.88 -0.14
N ALA A 78 16.25 14.17 0.18
CA ALA A 78 15.78 15.24 -0.68
C ALA A 78 16.54 15.23 -2.00
N ASP A 79 15.83 15.43 -3.11
CA ASP A 79 16.33 15.25 -4.47
C ASP A 79 17.77 15.79 -4.65
N ASN A 80 18.70 14.87 -4.98
CA ASN A 80 20.14 15.14 -5.18
C ASN A 80 20.93 15.67 -3.97
N THR A 81 20.41 15.52 -2.76
CA THR A 81 21.11 15.86 -1.50
C THR A 81 21.11 14.66 -0.54
N LYS A 82 21.97 14.70 0.48
CA LYS A 82 21.91 13.75 1.62
C LYS A 82 21.01 14.24 2.77
N ILE A 83 20.24 15.30 2.54
CA ILE A 83 19.37 15.88 3.56
C ILE A 83 18.11 15.04 3.62
N ARG A 84 17.76 14.52 4.81
CA ARG A 84 16.53 13.76 5.00
C ARG A 84 15.34 14.71 5.16
N GLN A 85 14.28 14.45 4.43
CA GLN A 85 13.00 15.15 4.53
C GLN A 85 11.87 14.14 4.73
N ASP A 86 10.87 14.52 5.51
CA ASP A 86 9.73 13.68 5.85
C ASP A 86 8.42 14.22 5.27
N LEU A 87 7.61 13.35 4.67
CA LEU A 87 6.20 13.61 4.40
C LEU A 87 5.40 13.04 5.56
N THR A 88 4.70 13.89 6.30
CA THR A 88 3.95 13.47 7.49
C THR A 88 2.45 13.53 7.23
N LEU A 89 1.80 12.38 7.40
CA LEU A 89 0.35 12.22 7.39
C LEU A 89 -0.15 12.12 8.83
N VAL A 90 -1.19 12.86 9.16
CA VAL A 90 -1.83 12.85 10.48
C VAL A 90 -3.28 12.46 10.34
N ASN A 91 -3.88 11.88 11.38
CA ASN A 91 -5.32 11.64 11.36
C ASN A 91 -6.11 12.91 11.05
N HIS A 92 -7.10 12.81 10.16
CA HIS A 92 -7.88 13.98 9.72
C HIS A 92 -8.54 14.67 10.92
N TYR A 93 -9.10 13.87 11.84
CA TYR A 93 -9.71 14.29 13.10
C TYR A 93 -8.84 13.83 14.29
N THR A 94 -8.34 14.78 15.06
CA THR A 94 -7.37 14.55 16.15
C THR A 94 -8.00 13.93 17.40
N ILE A 95 -9.28 14.20 17.67
CA ILE A 95 -9.99 13.71 18.87
C ILE A 95 -10.61 12.35 18.58
N THR A 96 -11.27 12.21 17.44
CA THR A 96 -11.96 10.99 17.00
C THR A 96 -11.51 10.61 15.59
N PRO A 97 -10.32 9.99 15.45
CA PRO A 97 -9.84 9.49 14.17
C PRO A 97 -10.87 8.59 13.50
N GLU A 98 -11.15 8.83 12.21
CA GLU A 98 -12.00 7.94 11.42
C GLU A 98 -11.24 6.67 11.06
N VAL A 99 -11.34 5.66 11.92
CA VAL A 99 -10.73 4.34 11.72
C VAL A 99 -11.82 3.32 11.40
N LYS A 100 -11.63 2.55 10.33
CA LYS A 100 -12.58 1.52 9.86
C LYS A 100 -11.83 0.21 9.61
N PHE A 101 -12.44 -0.91 9.98
CA PHE A 101 -11.96 -2.24 9.62
C PHE A 101 -12.74 -2.75 8.41
N VAL A 102 -12.03 -2.95 7.29
CA VAL A 102 -12.64 -3.37 6.01
C VAL A 102 -12.13 -4.76 5.60
N LYS A 103 -12.90 -5.49 4.80
CA LYS A 103 -12.47 -6.79 4.25
C LYS A 103 -11.29 -6.61 3.30
N HIS A 104 -10.37 -7.56 3.21
CA HIS A 104 -9.24 -7.49 2.26
C HIS A 104 -9.67 -7.28 0.79
N SER A 105 -10.83 -7.80 0.40
CA SER A 105 -11.40 -7.60 -0.94
C SER A 105 -11.73 -6.12 -1.25
N PHE A 106 -11.92 -5.28 -0.23
CA PHE A 106 -12.10 -3.84 -0.37
C PHE A 106 -10.85 -3.19 -0.99
N LEU A 107 -9.66 -3.58 -0.54
CA LEU A 107 -8.38 -3.07 -1.05
C LEU A 107 -8.05 -3.64 -2.42
N ARG A 108 -8.35 -4.92 -2.64
CA ARG A 108 -8.16 -5.56 -3.96
C ARG A 108 -8.90 -4.81 -5.08
N LYS A 109 -10.10 -4.31 -4.80
CA LYS A 109 -10.89 -3.50 -5.75
C LYS A 109 -10.31 -2.10 -6.01
N ARG A 110 -9.38 -1.63 -5.17
CA ARG A 110 -8.80 -0.28 -5.19
C ARG A 110 -7.29 -0.29 -5.40
N LYS A 111 -6.73 -1.43 -5.80
CA LYS A 111 -5.30 -1.62 -6.03
C LYS A 111 -4.69 -0.56 -6.96
N ASP A 112 -5.48 -0.12 -7.95
CA ASP A 112 -5.05 0.85 -8.97
C ASP A 112 -4.81 2.26 -8.39
N ILE A 113 -5.43 2.57 -7.25
CA ILE A 113 -5.29 3.86 -6.54
C ILE A 113 -4.64 3.66 -5.16
N THR A 114 -3.88 2.58 -5.01
CA THR A 114 -3.15 2.27 -3.77
C THR A 114 -1.65 2.38 -4.00
N VAL A 115 -1.00 3.24 -3.22
CA VAL A 115 0.44 3.50 -3.27
C VAL A 115 1.15 2.96 -2.03
N ASN A 116 2.46 2.79 -2.12
CA ASN A 116 3.32 2.38 -1.00
C ASN A 116 4.55 3.28 -0.95
N TYR A 117 5.40 3.09 0.07
CA TYR A 117 6.63 3.87 0.22
C TYR A 117 7.52 3.83 -1.03
N ASN A 118 7.72 2.67 -1.67
CA ASN A 118 8.57 2.57 -2.86
C ASN A 118 8.05 3.43 -4.02
N PHE A 119 6.74 3.47 -4.23
CA PHE A 119 6.12 4.34 -5.24
C PHE A 119 6.41 5.82 -4.97
N LEU A 120 6.17 6.27 -3.73
CA LEU A 120 6.45 7.66 -3.34
C LEU A 120 7.95 7.97 -3.48
N LYS A 121 8.81 7.03 -3.07
CA LYS A 121 10.25 7.19 -3.20
C LYS A 121 10.69 7.32 -4.67
N THR A 122 10.09 6.54 -5.57
CA THR A 122 10.37 6.63 -7.01
C THR A 122 9.87 7.94 -7.62
N LEU A 123 8.77 8.52 -7.12
CA LEU A 123 8.30 9.85 -7.54
C LEU A 123 9.26 10.96 -7.09
N GLY A 124 9.94 10.78 -5.96
CA GLY A 124 10.74 11.82 -5.31
C GLY A 124 9.92 12.63 -4.31
N PHE A 125 10.61 13.40 -3.47
CA PHE A 125 9.98 14.12 -2.35
C PHE A 125 8.91 15.11 -2.86
N ARG A 126 9.29 15.98 -3.79
CA ARG A 126 8.44 17.07 -4.29
C ARG A 126 7.17 16.57 -4.98
N GLU A 127 7.32 15.59 -5.87
CA GLU A 127 6.17 15.03 -6.60
C GLU A 127 5.27 14.20 -5.69
N SER A 128 5.83 13.54 -4.66
CA SER A 128 5.03 12.84 -3.65
C SER A 128 4.25 13.81 -2.76
N GLU A 129 4.88 14.90 -2.30
CA GLU A 129 4.22 15.97 -1.55
C GLU A 129 3.07 16.56 -2.35
N LYS A 130 3.33 16.96 -3.60
CA LYS A 130 2.29 17.48 -4.50
C LYS A 130 1.15 16.48 -4.70
N LEU A 131 1.47 15.22 -5.00
CA LEU A 131 0.48 14.18 -5.19
C LEU A 131 -0.44 14.04 -3.96
N LEU A 132 0.12 14.07 -2.75
CA LEU A 132 -0.63 13.89 -1.51
C LEU A 132 -1.49 15.14 -1.20
N LEU A 133 -0.94 16.34 -1.36
CA LEU A 133 -1.66 17.61 -1.13
C LEU A 133 -2.85 17.81 -2.07
N GLU A 134 -2.76 17.33 -3.31
CA GLU A 134 -3.85 17.43 -4.30
C GLU A 134 -5.04 16.50 -4.01
N LYS A 135 -4.93 15.55 -3.08
CA LYS A 135 -6.01 14.60 -2.79
C LYS A 135 -7.05 15.17 -1.84
N LYS A 136 -8.32 15.00 -2.23
CA LYS A 136 -9.45 15.32 -1.35
C LYS A 136 -9.52 14.39 -0.14
N LYS A 137 -9.17 13.11 -0.34
CA LYS A 137 -9.15 12.10 0.72
C LYS A 137 -7.95 11.18 0.64
N ILE A 138 -7.30 10.98 1.78
CA ILE A 138 -6.21 10.01 1.92
C ILE A 138 -6.61 8.99 2.98
N TYR A 139 -6.51 7.72 2.61
CA TYR A 139 -6.75 6.60 3.51
C TYR A 139 -5.46 5.85 3.74
N LEU A 140 -4.99 5.82 4.98
CA LEU A 140 -3.80 5.10 5.38
C LEU A 140 -4.16 3.66 5.79
N ILE A 141 -3.41 2.71 5.25
CA ILE A 141 -3.52 1.29 5.55
C ILE A 141 -2.32 0.89 6.40
N ASP A 142 -2.55 0.71 7.70
CA ASP A 142 -1.50 0.34 8.64
C ASP A 142 -1.26 -1.17 8.62
N TYR A 143 -0.08 -1.58 8.16
CA TYR A 143 0.31 -2.98 8.03
C TYR A 143 0.30 -3.72 9.37
N GLU A 144 0.53 -3.04 10.50
CA GLU A 144 0.52 -3.67 11.82
C GLU A 144 -0.85 -4.29 12.17
N TYR A 145 -1.93 -3.73 11.61
CA TYR A 145 -3.29 -4.19 11.81
C TYR A 145 -3.80 -5.02 10.62
N LEU A 146 -2.91 -5.50 9.75
CA LEU A 146 -3.25 -6.38 8.65
C LEU A 146 -3.50 -7.80 9.20
N SER A 147 -4.74 -8.27 9.08
CA SER A 147 -5.11 -9.66 9.36
C SER A 147 -5.51 -10.39 8.08
N HIS A 148 -5.63 -11.71 8.14
CA HIS A 148 -6.06 -12.55 7.02
C HIS A 148 -7.40 -12.13 6.39
N HIS A 149 -8.29 -11.45 7.14
CA HIS A 149 -9.64 -11.12 6.68
C HIS A 149 -9.98 -9.63 6.70
N LYS A 150 -9.35 -8.86 7.58
CA LYS A 150 -9.65 -7.45 7.81
C LYS A 150 -8.39 -6.60 7.77
N VAL A 151 -8.56 -5.36 7.34
CA VAL A 151 -7.52 -4.35 7.29
C VAL A 151 -8.02 -3.08 7.95
N ARG A 152 -7.20 -2.46 8.78
CA ARG A 152 -7.45 -1.14 9.38
C ARG A 152 -7.16 -0.06 8.35
N VAL A 153 -8.13 0.84 8.16
CA VAL A 153 -8.02 1.99 7.29
C VAL A 153 -8.35 3.24 8.11
N ALA A 154 -7.45 4.21 8.10
CA ALA A 154 -7.62 5.48 8.80
C ALA A 154 -7.69 6.63 7.80
N GLU A 155 -8.64 7.56 7.96
CA GLU A 155 -8.61 8.81 7.20
C GLU A 155 -7.52 9.73 7.75
N VAL A 156 -6.62 10.14 6.87
CA VAL A 156 -5.48 10.99 7.18
C VAL A 156 -5.44 12.20 6.25
N LYS A 157 -4.68 13.22 6.65
CA LYS A 157 -4.38 14.39 5.85
C LYS A 157 -2.88 14.67 5.93
N MET A 158 -2.35 15.28 4.88
CA MET A 158 -0.97 15.74 4.90
C MET A 158 -0.86 17.04 5.70
N VAL A 159 0.23 17.19 6.45
CA VAL A 159 0.58 18.47 7.08
C VAL A 159 1.17 19.38 6.02
N ASP A 160 0.46 20.45 5.68
CA ASP A 160 0.98 21.46 4.77
C ASP A 160 2.04 22.31 5.49
N ARG A 161 3.30 22.15 5.07
CA ARG A 161 4.43 22.89 5.65
C ARG A 161 4.34 24.39 5.40
N SER A 162 3.66 24.84 4.35
CA SER A 162 3.47 26.27 4.07
C SER A 162 2.56 26.95 5.09
N SER A 163 1.65 26.19 5.72
CA SER A 163 0.79 26.67 6.81
C SER A 163 1.52 26.89 8.14
N LEU A 164 2.77 26.43 8.27
CA LEU A 164 3.62 26.64 9.45
C LEU A 164 4.49 27.88 9.35
N ILE A 165 4.70 28.41 8.13
CA ILE A 165 5.54 29.60 7.87
C ILE A 165 4.73 30.90 8.01
N SER A 166 3.40 30.83 8.05
CA SER A 166 2.51 31.99 8.23
C SER A 166 2.33 32.43 9.70
N ILE A 167 3.16 31.91 10.61
CA ILE A 167 3.25 32.33 12.02
C ILE A 167 4.65 32.92 12.25
N GLU A 168 4.95 34.03 11.60
CA GLU A 168 6.00 34.99 12.00
C GLU A 168 5.48 36.42 11.85
#